data_AF-A0A957TY98-F1
#
_entry.id   AF-A0A957TY98-F1
#
_cell.length_a   1.000
_cell.length_b   1.000
_cell.length_c   1.000
_cell.angle_alpha   90.00
_cell.angle_beta   90.00
_cell.angle_gamma   90.00
#
_symmetry.space_group_name_H-M   'P 1'
#
loop_
_entity.id
_entity.type
_entity.pdbx_description
1 polymer ?
#
loop_
_entity_poly.entity_id
_entity_poly.type
_entity_poly.pdbx_seq_one_letter_code
_entity_poly.pdbx_strand_id
1 'polypeptide(L)'
;MEDSDDRELVLAAGAGDKGAFGELADRHSERARRVAMRMVGSDDIARELVQEALLQAYLGLATLREPAYFGAWFIGIVQNVCRAYLRAQRRLDLTTEWPDDSALFADESLDPVTQLEAQERRELVQRAIAALSPKNQVATWLYYIESMSVDEVAQTLNVSANAIKGRLFQARKQLHAELAPFFAPAFRVTQEQLTIVHPMKQERQEKMAKITAVKVLTGSPTGNSLVYLFAQEKGRYLCIWIGQHEAKQIRLQLAGTPMPRPLTYRYFADFLTAMEIQLEAVTVARLHETVFYAVSRFRNGATVKELDGRPSDAIGLALHTGSPIFVDDELLAQQGESMPDGVDLEEAFSAETERVRREQLTIAGWNADLFKAEEGRFATHARIALLNAIGLVHFLHHNYVGTEHLLWGLVDSHDGRAAQLLYTVGVTPISISQAARTRLGALPKTVEGTAMPMGQADPTTPAPHLVPRVLQVLELAATAKDETDAAQIDTEHLLLGILREGKGMAVTLLQDLEVDLAALEQQLLAVSSRENQ
;
A
#
# COMPACT_ATOMS: atom_id res chain seq x y z
N MET A 1 -15.55 -17.23 20.00
CA MET A 1 -16.73 -17.62 20.79
C MET A 1 -17.61 -18.66 20.06
N GLU A 2 -17.40 -18.93 18.76
CA GLU A 2 -18.22 -19.90 17.99
C GLU A 2 -17.95 -21.39 18.32
N ASP A 3 -16.70 -21.79 18.59
CA ASP A 3 -16.32 -23.21 18.81
C ASP A 3 -16.94 -23.87 20.07
N SER A 4 -17.37 -23.08 21.06
CA SER A 4 -17.98 -23.60 22.30
C SER A 4 -19.43 -24.06 22.08
N ASP A 5 -20.12 -23.42 21.14
CA ASP A 5 -21.53 -23.65 20.85
C ASP A 5 -21.70 -24.82 19.85
N ASP A 6 -20.80 -24.93 18.88
CA ASP A 6 -20.75 -26.08 17.95
C ASP A 6 -20.53 -27.41 18.67
N ARG A 7 -19.73 -27.42 19.74
CA ARG A 7 -19.53 -28.61 20.57
C ARG A 7 -20.83 -29.10 21.20
N GLU A 8 -21.66 -28.21 21.73
CA GLU A 8 -22.92 -28.57 22.39
C GLU A 8 -23.93 -29.08 21.37
N LEU A 9 -24.04 -28.42 20.22
CA LEU A 9 -24.89 -28.84 19.12
C LEU A 9 -24.50 -30.20 18.54
N VAL A 10 -23.20 -30.49 18.42
CA VAL A 10 -22.71 -31.80 17.94
C VAL A 10 -23.05 -32.92 18.92
N LEU A 11 -22.91 -32.67 20.23
CA LEU A 11 -23.25 -33.66 21.26
C LEU A 11 -24.76 -33.94 21.30
N ALA A 12 -25.59 -32.90 21.18
CA ALA A 12 -27.04 -33.03 21.10
C ALA A 12 -27.48 -33.76 19.82
N ALA A 13 -26.88 -33.43 18.67
CA ALA A 13 -27.11 -34.12 17.40
C ALA A 13 -26.70 -35.59 17.47
N GLY A 14 -25.58 -35.91 18.11
CA GLY A 14 -25.13 -37.28 18.36
C GLY A 14 -26.07 -38.09 19.26
N ALA A 15 -26.82 -37.42 20.14
CA ALA A 15 -27.86 -38.02 20.98
C ALA A 15 -29.22 -38.20 20.26
N GLY A 16 -29.31 -37.81 18.98
CA GLY A 16 -30.51 -37.97 18.15
C GLY A 16 -31.35 -36.71 17.97
N ASP A 17 -30.88 -35.55 18.43
CA ASP A 17 -31.57 -34.28 18.21
C ASP A 17 -31.34 -33.77 16.78
N LYS A 18 -32.37 -33.90 15.94
CA LYS A 18 -32.35 -33.44 14.56
C LYS A 18 -32.31 -31.91 14.44
N GLY A 19 -32.86 -31.19 15.41
CA GLY A 19 -32.86 -29.73 15.43
C GLY A 19 -31.44 -29.18 15.63
N ALA A 20 -30.68 -29.80 16.53
CA ALA A 20 -29.29 -29.43 16.79
C ALA A 20 -28.39 -29.61 15.56
N PHE A 21 -28.61 -30.67 14.77
CA PHE A 21 -27.89 -30.84 13.50
C PHE A 21 -28.32 -29.83 12.44
N GLY A 22 -29.61 -29.49 12.38
CA GLY A 22 -30.12 -28.46 11.47
C GLY A 22 -29.42 -27.11 11.69
N GLU A 23 -29.23 -26.72 12.94
CA GLU A 23 -28.52 -25.48 13.28
C GLU A 23 -27.04 -25.51 12.89
N LEU A 24 -26.35 -26.65 13.08
CA LEU A 24 -24.99 -26.85 12.58
C LEU A 24 -24.91 -26.76 11.05
N ALA A 25 -25.89 -27.34 10.36
CA ALA A 25 -25.95 -27.31 8.90
C ALA A 25 -26.11 -25.88 8.39
N ASP A 26 -27.06 -25.11 8.92
CA ASP A 26 -27.30 -23.73 8.51
C ASP A 26 -26.08 -22.84 8.73
N ARG A 27 -25.41 -23.00 9.89
CA ARG A 27 -24.23 -22.22 10.28
C ARG A 27 -23.04 -22.42 9.35
N HIS A 28 -22.82 -23.65 8.88
CA HIS A 28 -21.65 -24.01 8.07
C HIS A 28 -21.91 -24.08 6.56
N SER A 29 -23.18 -24.05 6.13
CA SER A 29 -23.59 -24.21 4.73
C SER A 29 -23.03 -23.13 3.80
N GLU A 30 -23.06 -21.86 4.17
CA GLU A 30 -22.54 -20.79 3.30
C GLU A 30 -21.02 -20.87 3.10
N ARG A 31 -20.29 -21.27 4.14
CA ARG A 31 -18.84 -21.49 4.04
C ARG A 31 -18.54 -22.72 3.17
N ALA A 32 -19.29 -23.81 3.34
CA ALA A 32 -19.18 -25.01 2.54
C ALA A 32 -19.50 -24.76 1.05
N ARG A 33 -20.57 -24.01 0.75
CA ARG A 33 -20.97 -23.64 -0.61
C ARG A 33 -19.89 -22.82 -1.31
N ARG A 34 -19.29 -21.84 -0.63
CA ARG A 34 -18.15 -21.09 -1.17
C ARG A 34 -16.95 -21.97 -1.50
N VAL A 35 -16.67 -22.99 -0.69
CA VAL A 35 -15.59 -23.95 -0.94
C VAL A 35 -15.94 -24.86 -2.13
N ALA A 36 -17.15 -25.42 -2.18
CA ALA A 36 -17.60 -26.26 -3.27
C ALA A 36 -17.65 -25.49 -4.61
N MET A 37 -18.18 -24.28 -4.62
CA MET A 37 -18.27 -23.41 -5.81
C MET A 37 -16.89 -23.13 -6.42
N ARG A 38 -15.86 -22.92 -5.58
CA ARG A 38 -14.47 -22.77 -6.05
C ARG A 38 -13.91 -24.04 -6.66
N MET A 39 -14.40 -25.22 -6.28
CA MET A 39 -13.90 -26.50 -6.78
C MET A 39 -14.61 -26.94 -8.07
N VAL A 40 -15.92 -26.68 -8.20
CA VAL A 40 -16.71 -27.17 -9.34
C VAL A 40 -17.12 -26.09 -10.34
N GLY A 41 -16.88 -24.81 -10.04
CA GLY A 41 -17.13 -23.68 -10.96
C GLY A 41 -18.60 -23.38 -11.27
N SER A 42 -19.54 -24.13 -10.69
CA SER A 42 -20.98 -23.95 -10.87
C SER A 42 -21.69 -23.92 -9.52
N ASP A 43 -22.50 -22.88 -9.30
CA ASP A 43 -23.24 -22.71 -8.04
C ASP A 43 -24.32 -23.78 -7.84
N ASP A 44 -25.02 -24.17 -8.91
CA ASP A 44 -26.07 -25.18 -8.84
C ASP A 44 -25.52 -26.53 -8.42
N ILE A 45 -24.40 -26.93 -9.02
CA ILE A 45 -23.69 -28.17 -8.69
C ILE A 45 -23.11 -28.07 -7.27
N ALA A 46 -22.54 -26.92 -6.89
CA ALA A 46 -22.01 -26.72 -5.54
C ALA A 46 -23.09 -26.89 -4.46
N ARG A 47 -24.31 -26.40 -4.71
CA ARG A 47 -25.44 -26.57 -3.77
C ARG A 47 -25.85 -28.04 -3.62
N GLU A 48 -25.93 -28.78 -4.71
CA GLU A 48 -26.22 -30.23 -4.67
C GLU A 48 -25.15 -31.02 -3.90
N LEU A 49 -23.88 -30.71 -4.13
CA LEU A 49 -22.76 -31.41 -3.49
C LEU A 49 -22.63 -31.07 -2.00
N VAL A 50 -22.93 -29.84 -1.60
CA VAL A 50 -23.00 -29.49 -0.17
C VAL A 50 -24.15 -30.21 0.52
N GLN A 51 -25.29 -30.38 -0.15
CA GLN A 51 -26.42 -31.13 0.40
C GLN A 51 -26.06 -32.61 0.62
N GLU A 52 -25.36 -33.23 -0.34
CA GLU A 52 -24.83 -34.58 -0.19
C GLU A 52 -23.79 -34.67 0.94
N ALA A 53 -22.89 -33.69 1.06
CA ALA A 53 -21.91 -33.63 2.14
C ALA A 53 -22.57 -33.48 3.52
N LEU A 54 -23.66 -32.73 3.63
CA LEU A 54 -24.43 -32.60 4.88
C LEU A 54 -25.06 -33.93 5.29
N LEU A 55 -25.58 -34.71 4.34
CA LEU A 55 -26.12 -36.04 4.60
C LEU A 55 -25.02 -36.99 5.09
N GLN A 56 -23.84 -36.96 4.46
CA GLN A 56 -22.68 -37.76 4.87
C GLN A 56 -22.17 -37.33 6.25
N ALA A 57 -22.16 -36.03 6.54
CA ALA A 57 -21.80 -35.51 7.85
C ALA A 57 -22.79 -35.95 8.94
N TYR A 58 -24.10 -35.97 8.65
CA TYR A 58 -25.12 -36.45 9.58
C TYR A 58 -24.94 -37.94 9.91
N LEU A 59 -24.73 -38.77 8.89
CA LEU A 59 -24.53 -40.22 9.06
C LEU A 59 -23.17 -40.55 9.69
N GLY A 60 -22.15 -39.72 9.42
CA GLY A 60 -20.78 -39.88 9.89
C GLY A 60 -20.46 -39.18 11.21
N LEU A 61 -21.42 -38.49 11.83
CA LEU A 61 -21.17 -37.61 12.98
C LEU A 61 -20.50 -38.34 14.16
N ALA A 62 -20.84 -39.62 14.36
CA ALA A 62 -20.24 -40.46 15.40
C ALA A 62 -18.72 -40.71 15.23
N THR A 63 -18.15 -40.43 14.04
CA THR A 63 -16.72 -40.58 13.76
C THR A 63 -15.90 -39.34 14.14
N LEU A 64 -16.56 -38.22 14.42
CA LEU A 64 -15.91 -36.97 14.82
C LEU A 64 -15.34 -37.12 16.24
N ARG A 65 -14.01 -37.16 16.33
CA ARG A 65 -13.29 -37.39 17.59
C ARG A 65 -13.36 -36.20 18.54
N GLU A 66 -13.41 -34.99 18.00
CA GLU A 66 -13.42 -33.75 18.77
C GLU A 66 -14.54 -32.83 18.26
N PRO A 67 -15.67 -32.74 19.00
CA PRO A 67 -16.87 -32.01 18.57
C PRO A 67 -16.65 -30.54 18.21
N ALA A 68 -15.67 -29.87 18.85
CA ALA A 68 -15.35 -28.47 18.59
C ALA A 68 -14.79 -28.22 17.17
N TYR A 69 -14.31 -29.26 16.47
CA TYR A 69 -13.74 -29.15 15.13
C TYR A 69 -14.71 -29.52 14.01
N PHE A 70 -16.02 -29.51 14.28
CA PHE A 70 -17.05 -29.86 13.28
C PHE A 70 -16.88 -29.09 11.98
N GLY A 71 -16.66 -27.77 12.02
CA GLY A 71 -16.50 -26.95 10.82
C GLY A 71 -15.32 -27.39 9.93
N ALA A 72 -14.16 -27.67 10.52
CA ALA A 72 -12.99 -28.12 9.76
C ALA A 72 -13.18 -29.55 9.20
N TRP A 73 -13.78 -30.43 10.00
CA TRP A 73 -14.11 -31.80 9.61
C TRP A 73 -15.14 -31.84 8.46
N PHE A 74 -16.20 -31.04 8.57
CA PHE A 74 -17.25 -30.93 7.55
C PHE A 74 -16.72 -30.40 6.22
N ILE A 75 -15.84 -29.38 6.24
CA ILE A 75 -15.18 -28.91 5.02
C ILE A 75 -14.35 -30.01 4.34
N GLY A 76 -13.74 -30.92 5.11
CA GLY A 76 -13.08 -32.11 4.55
C GLY A 76 -14.03 -33.03 3.78
N ILE A 77 -15.23 -33.26 4.31
CA ILE A 77 -16.28 -34.06 3.65
C ILE A 77 -16.74 -33.38 2.35
N VAL A 78 -16.99 -32.06 2.39
CA VAL A 78 -17.38 -31.26 1.22
C VAL A 78 -16.34 -31.38 0.09
N GLN A 79 -15.05 -31.25 0.42
CA GLN A 79 -13.98 -31.41 -0.57
C GLN A 79 -13.96 -32.82 -1.17
N ASN A 80 -14.21 -33.86 -0.36
CA ASN A 80 -14.23 -35.24 -0.85
C ASN A 80 -15.40 -35.52 -1.79
N VAL A 81 -16.59 -34.98 -1.49
CA VAL A 81 -17.78 -35.07 -2.35
C VAL A 81 -17.54 -34.32 -3.67
N CYS A 82 -16.97 -33.12 -3.63
CA CYS A 82 -16.61 -32.37 -4.85
C CYS A 82 -15.56 -33.12 -5.70
N ARG A 83 -14.52 -33.70 -5.08
CA ARG A 83 -13.54 -34.53 -5.80
C ARG A 83 -14.16 -35.78 -6.39
N ALA A 84 -15.10 -36.44 -5.71
CA ALA A 84 -15.79 -37.61 -6.24
C ALA A 84 -16.63 -37.25 -7.47
N TYR A 85 -17.35 -36.13 -7.42
CA TYR A 85 -18.12 -35.59 -8.55
C TYR A 85 -17.22 -35.28 -9.76
N LEU A 86 -16.12 -34.55 -9.55
CA LEU A 86 -15.18 -34.20 -10.61
C LEU A 86 -14.49 -35.44 -11.21
N ARG A 87 -14.19 -36.46 -10.39
CA ARG A 87 -13.68 -37.76 -10.87
C ARG A 87 -14.69 -38.51 -11.73
N ALA A 88 -15.98 -38.45 -11.38
CA ALA A 88 -17.05 -39.06 -12.16
C ALA A 88 -17.26 -38.35 -13.51
N GLN A 89 -17.14 -37.02 -13.54
CA GLN A 89 -17.15 -36.24 -14.79
C GLN A 89 -15.92 -36.52 -15.66
N ARG A 90 -14.71 -36.58 -15.08
CA ARG A 90 -13.47 -36.94 -15.80
C ARG A 90 -13.50 -38.35 -16.42
N ARG A 91 -14.37 -39.26 -15.97
CA ARG A 91 -14.54 -40.59 -16.58
C ARG A 91 -15.23 -40.56 -17.95
N LEU A 92 -15.83 -39.44 -18.35
CA LEU A 92 -16.38 -39.23 -19.70
C LEU A 92 -15.31 -38.76 -20.71
N ASP A 93 -14.16 -38.26 -20.25
CA ASP A 93 -13.03 -37.81 -21.08
C ASP A 93 -11.79 -38.71 -20.83
N LEU A 94 -11.76 -39.86 -21.50
CA LEU A 94 -10.60 -40.76 -21.51
C LEU A 94 -9.83 -40.63 -22.83
N THR A 95 -9.03 -39.57 -22.96
CA THR A 95 -7.82 -39.59 -23.78
C THR A 95 -6.65 -39.01 -22.99
N THR A 96 -5.61 -39.83 -22.87
CA THR A 96 -4.34 -39.68 -22.16
C THR A 96 -3.73 -38.27 -22.12
N GLU A 97 -3.54 -37.73 -20.92
CA GLU A 97 -2.41 -36.84 -20.54
C GLU A 97 -2.42 -36.59 -19.02
N TRP A 98 -1.24 -36.34 -18.45
CA TRP A 98 -1.09 -35.87 -17.07
C TRP A 98 -1.84 -34.54 -16.93
N PRO A 99 -2.72 -34.32 -15.93
CA PRO A 99 -3.47 -33.07 -15.83
C PRO A 99 -2.50 -31.92 -15.62
N ASP A 100 -2.34 -31.08 -16.64
CA ASP A 100 -1.77 -29.76 -16.48
C ASP A 100 -2.86 -28.87 -15.85
N ASP A 101 -2.94 -28.89 -14.51
CA ASP A 101 -3.81 -27.99 -13.76
C ASP A 101 -3.25 -26.54 -13.74
N SER A 102 -2.38 -26.17 -14.71
CA SER A 102 -1.81 -24.82 -14.87
C SER A 102 -2.87 -23.72 -14.89
N ALA A 103 -4.04 -24.00 -15.48
CA ALA A 103 -5.14 -23.05 -15.58
C ALA A 103 -5.99 -22.92 -14.30
N LEU A 104 -6.00 -23.92 -13.41
CA LEU A 104 -6.86 -23.94 -12.21
C LEU A 104 -6.24 -23.20 -11.01
N PHE A 105 -4.95 -22.90 -11.08
CA PHE A 105 -4.20 -22.13 -10.08
C PHE A 105 -3.61 -20.83 -10.64
N ALA A 106 -3.98 -20.45 -11.86
CA ALA A 106 -3.69 -19.13 -12.40
C ALA A 106 -4.63 -18.13 -11.72
N ASP A 107 -4.12 -17.47 -10.68
CA ASP A 107 -4.75 -16.26 -10.17
C ASP A 107 -4.47 -15.16 -11.21
N GLU A 108 -5.46 -14.83 -12.05
CA GLU A 108 -5.37 -13.72 -13.03
C GLU A 108 -5.10 -12.35 -12.35
N SER A 109 -5.08 -12.29 -11.01
CA SER A 109 -4.76 -11.09 -10.24
C SER A 109 -3.31 -10.98 -9.73
N LEU A 110 -2.45 -11.98 -9.94
CA LEU A 110 -1.04 -11.95 -9.50
C LEU A 110 -0.11 -11.41 -10.60
N ASP A 111 0.87 -10.59 -10.20
CA ASP A 111 1.85 -10.02 -11.12
C ASP A 111 2.70 -11.13 -11.82
N PRO A 112 3.28 -10.86 -13.01
CA PRO A 112 4.03 -11.85 -13.78
C PRO A 112 5.23 -12.49 -13.05
N VAL A 113 5.86 -11.79 -12.10
CA VAL A 113 6.99 -12.30 -11.33
C VAL A 113 6.49 -13.33 -10.31
N THR A 114 5.39 -13.02 -9.62
CA THR A 114 4.76 -13.94 -8.68
C THR A 114 4.28 -15.25 -9.35
N GLN A 115 3.82 -15.17 -10.60
CA GLN A 115 3.45 -16.35 -11.39
C GLN A 115 4.66 -17.24 -11.72
N LEU A 116 5.79 -16.63 -12.09
CA LEU A 116 7.04 -17.34 -12.37
C LEU A 116 7.61 -18.01 -11.12
N GLU A 117 7.65 -17.31 -9.98
CA GLU A 117 8.09 -17.88 -8.70
C GLU A 117 7.20 -19.06 -8.25
N ALA A 118 5.89 -18.98 -8.50
CA ALA A 118 4.96 -20.07 -8.24
C ALA A 118 5.23 -21.28 -9.16
N GLN A 119 5.59 -21.05 -10.41
CA GLN A 119 5.97 -22.10 -11.36
C GLN A 119 7.27 -22.80 -10.94
N GLU A 120 8.33 -22.05 -10.66
CA GLU A 120 9.63 -22.59 -10.23
C GLU A 120 9.50 -23.42 -8.93
N ARG A 121 8.74 -22.90 -7.98
CA ARG A 121 8.41 -23.58 -6.72
C ARG A 121 7.65 -24.88 -6.96
N ARG A 122 6.72 -24.90 -7.91
CA ARG A 122 5.94 -26.08 -8.28
C ARG A 122 6.84 -27.15 -8.90
N GLU A 123 7.73 -26.77 -9.80
CA GLU A 123 8.71 -27.67 -10.42
C GLU A 123 9.68 -28.28 -9.38
N LEU A 124 10.11 -27.50 -8.38
CA LEU A 124 10.91 -27.99 -7.25
C LEU A 124 10.18 -29.07 -6.45
N VAL A 125 8.92 -28.83 -6.08
CA VAL A 125 8.11 -29.80 -5.32
C VAL A 125 7.82 -31.06 -6.14
N GLN A 126 7.48 -30.91 -7.42
CA GLN A 126 7.23 -32.06 -8.31
C GLN A 126 8.46 -32.94 -8.46
N ARG A 127 9.65 -32.35 -8.64
CA ARG A 127 10.92 -33.09 -8.68
C ARG A 127 11.19 -33.84 -7.39
N ALA A 128 10.97 -33.22 -6.23
CA ALA A 128 11.18 -33.87 -4.94
C ALA A 128 10.20 -35.02 -4.69
N ILE A 129 8.94 -34.88 -5.12
CA ILE A 129 7.97 -35.97 -5.07
C ILE A 129 8.39 -37.10 -6.02
N ALA A 130 8.84 -36.78 -7.22
CA ALA A 130 9.33 -37.77 -8.19
C ALA A 130 10.57 -38.55 -7.71
N ALA A 131 11.36 -37.99 -6.78
CA ALA A 131 12.51 -38.64 -6.16
C ALA A 131 12.15 -39.61 -5.01
N LEU A 132 10.92 -39.59 -4.50
CA LEU A 132 10.46 -40.54 -3.49
C LEU A 132 10.37 -41.96 -4.05
N SER A 133 10.49 -42.98 -3.20
CA SER A 133 10.20 -44.35 -3.63
C SER A 133 8.74 -44.51 -4.10
N PRO A 134 8.44 -45.38 -5.07
CA PRO A 134 7.08 -45.53 -5.62
C PRO A 134 6.01 -45.79 -4.54
N LYS A 135 6.37 -46.55 -3.50
CA LYS A 135 5.47 -46.85 -2.37
C LYS A 135 5.17 -45.62 -1.51
N ASN A 136 6.12 -44.70 -1.37
CA ASN A 136 5.97 -43.46 -0.62
C ASN A 136 5.25 -42.39 -1.46
N GLN A 137 5.53 -42.32 -2.76
CA GLN A 137 4.81 -41.44 -3.70
C GLN A 137 3.31 -41.68 -3.66
N VAL A 138 2.89 -42.93 -3.88
CA VAL A 138 1.46 -43.29 -3.92
C VAL A 138 0.79 -43.01 -2.57
N ALA A 139 1.44 -43.32 -1.44
CA ALA A 139 0.90 -42.99 -0.11
C ALA A 139 0.79 -41.47 0.12
N THR A 140 1.76 -40.69 -0.37
CA THR A 140 1.79 -39.22 -0.24
C THR A 140 0.72 -38.59 -1.12
N TRP A 141 0.53 -39.08 -2.35
CA TRP A 141 -0.54 -38.66 -3.26
C TRP A 141 -1.92 -38.90 -2.66
N LEU A 142 -2.21 -40.14 -2.25
CA LEU A 142 -3.51 -40.49 -1.70
C LEU A 142 -3.83 -39.71 -0.40
N TYR A 143 -2.82 -39.42 0.43
CA TYR A 143 -3.02 -38.68 1.67
C TYR A 143 -3.12 -37.16 1.47
N TYR A 144 -2.16 -36.54 0.76
CA TYR A 144 -2.08 -35.08 0.66
C TYR A 144 -2.85 -34.48 -0.51
N ILE A 145 -3.02 -35.22 -1.60
CA ILE A 145 -3.71 -34.74 -2.81
C ILE A 145 -5.16 -35.25 -2.82
N GLU A 146 -5.35 -36.55 -2.62
CA GLU A 146 -6.70 -37.14 -2.55
C GLU A 146 -7.37 -36.96 -1.17
N SER A 147 -6.67 -36.39 -0.19
CA SER A 147 -7.17 -36.12 1.17
C SER A 147 -7.74 -37.36 1.90
N MET A 148 -7.27 -38.55 1.55
CA MET A 148 -7.71 -39.79 2.18
C MET A 148 -7.12 -39.94 3.58
N SER A 149 -7.91 -40.48 4.51
CA SER A 149 -7.43 -40.83 5.85
C SER A 149 -6.40 -41.97 5.79
N VAL A 150 -5.59 -42.10 6.84
CA VAL A 150 -4.58 -43.18 6.94
C VAL A 150 -5.22 -44.57 6.80
N ASP A 151 -6.44 -44.74 7.32
CA ASP A 151 -7.16 -46.01 7.29
C ASP A 151 -7.71 -46.31 5.88
N GLU A 152 -8.19 -45.30 5.15
CA GLU A 152 -8.61 -45.43 3.75
C GLU A 152 -7.42 -45.71 2.84
N VAL A 153 -6.30 -45.01 3.00
CA VAL A 153 -5.07 -45.28 2.24
C VAL A 153 -4.56 -46.70 2.52
N ALA A 154 -4.65 -47.15 3.76
CA ALA A 154 -4.27 -48.50 4.17
C ALA A 154 -5.14 -49.57 3.48
N GLN A 155 -6.45 -49.36 3.43
CA GLN A 155 -7.39 -50.24 2.72
C GLN A 155 -7.13 -50.24 1.20
N THR A 156 -6.98 -49.06 0.59
CA THR A 156 -6.75 -48.92 -0.86
C THR A 156 -5.44 -49.56 -1.32
N LEU A 157 -4.39 -49.46 -0.51
CA LEU A 157 -3.09 -50.05 -0.81
C LEU A 157 -2.93 -51.47 -0.26
N ASN A 158 -3.97 -52.03 0.37
CA ASN A 158 -3.98 -53.34 1.03
C ASN A 158 -2.77 -53.55 1.96
N VAL A 159 -2.53 -52.60 2.86
CA VAL A 159 -1.45 -52.62 3.85
C VAL A 159 -1.96 -52.14 5.21
N SER A 160 -1.17 -52.31 6.27
CA SER A 160 -1.56 -51.83 7.61
C SER A 160 -1.47 -50.30 7.72
N ALA A 161 -2.32 -49.71 8.57
CA ALA A 161 -2.28 -48.28 8.90
C ALA A 161 -0.90 -47.85 9.42
N ASN A 162 -0.21 -48.71 10.18
CA ASN A 162 1.16 -48.46 10.64
C ASN A 162 2.17 -48.42 9.48
N ALA A 163 1.99 -49.24 8.44
CA ALA A 163 2.83 -49.18 7.24
C ALA A 163 2.62 -47.85 6.49
N ILE A 164 1.40 -47.34 6.42
CA ILE A 164 1.12 -46.01 5.82
C ILE A 164 1.74 -44.88 6.64
N LYS A 165 1.59 -44.89 7.97
CA LYS A 165 2.25 -43.90 8.85
C LYS A 165 3.77 -43.89 8.65
N GLY A 166 4.38 -45.08 8.53
CA GLY A 166 5.80 -45.23 8.22
C GLY A 166 6.18 -44.66 6.85
N ARG A 167 5.41 -44.95 5.80
CA ARG A 167 5.62 -44.42 4.44
C ARG A 167 5.51 -42.90 4.40
N LEU A 168 4.49 -42.31 5.05
CA LEU A 168 4.30 -40.86 5.14
C LEU A 168 5.39 -40.17 5.97
N PHE A 169 5.89 -40.83 7.02
CA PHE A 169 7.03 -40.33 7.79
C PHE A 169 8.30 -40.27 6.95
N GLN A 170 8.63 -41.35 6.23
CA GLN A 170 9.81 -41.39 5.35
C GLN A 170 9.68 -40.41 4.19
N ALA A 171 8.48 -40.30 3.58
CA ALA A 171 8.20 -39.32 2.55
C ALA A 171 8.47 -37.89 3.04
N ARG A 172 7.91 -37.50 4.20
CA ARG A 172 8.15 -36.18 4.79
C ARG A 172 9.61 -35.92 5.11
N LYS A 173 10.33 -36.91 5.64
CA LYS A 173 11.76 -36.78 5.96
C LYS A 173 12.59 -36.50 4.70
N GLN A 174 12.33 -37.23 3.62
CA GLN A 174 13.04 -37.05 2.36
C GLN A 174 12.65 -35.73 1.67
N LEU A 175 11.35 -35.42 1.58
CA LEU A 175 10.87 -34.14 1.06
C LEU A 175 11.44 -32.96 1.84
N HIS A 176 11.50 -33.04 3.17
CA HIS A 176 12.15 -32.01 3.98
C HIS A 176 13.63 -31.88 3.66
N ALA A 177 14.39 -32.97 3.52
CA ALA A 177 15.82 -32.89 3.19
C ALA A 177 16.07 -32.23 1.82
N GLU A 178 15.24 -32.53 0.82
CA GLU A 178 15.37 -32.00 -0.54
C GLU A 178 14.84 -30.57 -0.69
N LEU A 179 13.76 -30.23 0.01
CA LEU A 179 13.11 -28.92 -0.10
C LEU A 179 13.65 -27.90 0.92
N ALA A 180 14.14 -28.33 2.10
CA ALA A 180 14.61 -27.40 3.14
C ALA A 180 15.66 -26.39 2.67
N PRO A 181 16.63 -26.70 1.78
CA PRO A 181 17.57 -25.69 1.28
C PRO A 181 16.89 -24.53 0.53
N PHE A 182 15.73 -24.79 -0.09
CA PHE A 182 14.97 -23.82 -0.89
C PHE A 182 13.91 -23.07 -0.06
N PHE A 183 13.49 -23.63 1.08
CA PHE A 183 12.47 -23.04 1.97
C PHE A 183 12.99 -22.72 3.38
N ALA A 184 14.28 -22.95 3.65
CA ALA A 184 14.89 -22.45 4.87
C ALA A 184 14.70 -20.94 4.87
N PRO A 185 14.22 -20.34 5.97
CA PRO A 185 14.22 -18.89 6.06
C PRO A 185 15.66 -18.45 5.87
N ALA A 186 15.93 -17.71 4.78
CA ALA A 186 17.22 -17.10 4.49
C ALA A 186 17.69 -16.15 5.61
N PHE A 187 16.87 -15.96 6.65
CA PHE A 187 17.11 -15.07 7.76
C PHE A 187 17.27 -15.84 9.07
N ARG A 188 18.48 -16.36 9.32
CA ARG A 188 18.99 -16.47 10.70
C ARG A 188 19.91 -15.29 10.92
N VAL A 189 19.42 -14.26 11.60
CA VAL A 189 20.27 -13.16 12.07
C VAL A 189 21.24 -13.73 13.10
N THR A 190 22.53 -13.74 12.78
CA THR A 190 23.58 -14.04 13.75
C THR A 190 23.74 -12.89 14.76
N GLN A 191 24.29 -13.15 15.95
CA GLN A 191 24.57 -12.07 16.92
C GLN A 191 25.49 -10.98 16.36
N GLU A 192 26.40 -11.33 15.45
CA GLU A 192 27.24 -10.36 14.74
C GLU A 192 26.41 -9.48 13.78
N GLN A 193 25.41 -10.04 13.09
CA GLN A 193 24.46 -9.27 12.26
C GLN A 193 23.45 -8.44 13.07
N LEU A 194 23.31 -8.68 14.39
CA LEU A 194 22.57 -7.81 15.32
C LEU A 194 23.41 -6.61 15.80
N THR A 195 24.69 -6.52 15.44
CA THR A 195 25.56 -5.42 15.85
C THR A 195 25.33 -4.22 14.95
N ILE A 196 24.21 -3.52 15.17
CA ILE A 196 23.83 -2.29 14.45
C ILE A 196 24.64 -1.06 14.96
N VAL A 197 25.46 -1.27 16.00
CA VAL A 197 26.28 -0.25 16.64
C VAL A 197 27.71 -0.32 16.10
N HIS A 198 28.04 0.56 15.16
CA HIS A 198 29.40 0.76 14.69
C HIS A 198 29.96 2.06 15.26
N PRO A 199 31.15 2.08 15.90
CA PRO A 199 31.77 3.32 16.31
C PRO A 199 32.32 4.10 15.10
N MET A 200 31.89 5.35 14.90
CA MET A 200 32.52 6.28 13.95
C MET A 200 33.98 6.57 14.33
N LYS A 201 34.84 6.64 13.31
CA LYS A 201 36.15 7.27 13.44
C LYS A 201 36.00 8.79 13.62
N GLN A 202 36.75 9.36 14.55
CA GLN A 202 36.66 10.75 14.99
C GLN A 202 36.86 11.78 13.84
N GLU A 203 37.70 11.46 12.84
CA GLU A 203 37.94 12.29 11.65
C GLU A 203 36.68 12.59 10.80
N ARG A 204 35.63 11.74 10.88
CA ARG A 204 34.40 11.96 10.11
C ARG A 204 33.51 13.09 10.65
N GLN A 205 33.69 13.51 11.90
CA GLN A 205 32.85 14.57 12.48
C GLN A 205 33.12 15.97 11.89
N GLU A 206 34.32 16.20 11.34
CA GLU A 206 34.74 17.54 10.90
C GLU A 206 34.33 17.88 9.45
N LYS A 207 33.90 16.88 8.66
CA LYS A 207 33.52 17.03 7.24
C LYS A 207 32.03 16.79 7.01
N MET A 208 31.19 17.61 7.62
CA MET A 208 29.73 17.41 7.57
C MET A 208 29.02 18.72 7.23
N ALA A 209 28.11 18.66 6.27
CA ALA A 209 27.20 19.74 5.93
C ALA A 209 25.95 19.65 6.81
N LYS A 210 25.64 20.73 7.53
CA LYS A 210 24.39 20.83 8.30
C LYS A 210 23.21 21.03 7.35
N ILE A 211 22.15 20.27 7.55
CA ILE A 211 20.90 20.43 6.82
C ILE A 211 20.07 21.51 7.49
N THR A 212 19.71 22.54 6.73
CA THR A 212 18.92 23.69 7.17
C THR A 212 17.43 23.52 6.87
N ALA A 213 17.08 22.76 5.82
CA ALA A 213 15.70 22.45 5.50
C ALA A 213 15.54 21.02 4.95
N VAL A 214 14.41 20.40 5.25
CA VAL A 214 13.96 19.12 4.69
C VAL A 214 12.65 19.35 3.96
N LYS A 215 12.59 18.97 2.69
CA LYS A 215 11.35 19.00 1.90
C LYS A 215 11.08 17.62 1.31
N VAL A 216 9.82 17.31 1.03
CA VAL A 216 9.42 16.01 0.50
C VAL A 216 8.47 16.20 -0.68
N LEU A 217 8.86 15.63 -1.81
CA LEU A 217 8.04 15.56 -3.01
C LEU A 217 7.46 14.14 -3.13
N THR A 218 6.12 14.06 -3.06
CA THR A 218 5.39 12.80 -3.22
C THR A 218 4.80 12.68 -4.62
N GLY A 219 4.50 11.45 -5.05
CA GLY A 219 3.72 11.22 -6.27
C GLY A 219 4.51 10.72 -7.48
N SER A 220 5.67 10.06 -7.31
CA SER A 220 6.34 9.42 -8.44
C SER A 220 5.47 8.33 -9.08
N PRO A 221 5.48 8.18 -10.42
CA PRO A 221 4.83 7.07 -11.12
C PRO A 221 5.24 5.69 -10.63
N THR A 222 6.47 5.57 -10.16
CA THR A 222 7.03 4.32 -9.59
C THR A 222 6.56 4.04 -8.17
N GLY A 223 5.74 4.92 -7.59
CA GLY A 223 5.31 4.83 -6.21
C GLY A 223 6.39 5.23 -5.19
N ASN A 224 7.53 5.78 -5.58
CA ASN A 224 8.51 6.34 -4.64
C ASN A 224 8.27 7.83 -4.40
N SER A 225 8.95 8.41 -3.42
CA SER A 225 8.94 9.85 -3.12
C SER A 225 10.37 10.34 -2.97
N LEU A 226 10.58 11.63 -3.15
CA LEU A 226 11.90 12.27 -3.00
C LEU A 226 11.93 13.07 -1.71
N VAL A 227 12.96 12.89 -0.90
CA VAL A 227 13.30 13.81 0.19
C VAL A 227 14.50 14.65 -0.24
N TYR A 228 14.36 15.96 -0.06
CA TYR A 228 15.37 16.96 -0.36
C TYR A 228 15.97 17.44 0.97
N LEU A 229 17.30 17.36 1.07
CA LEU A 229 18.08 17.79 2.22
C LEU A 229 18.92 18.99 1.81
N PHE A 230 18.50 20.18 2.22
CA PHE A 230 19.16 21.43 1.83
C PHE A 230 20.27 21.81 2.80
N ALA A 231 21.47 22.03 2.28
CA ALA A 231 22.62 22.56 3.00
C ALA A 231 22.93 23.97 2.46
N GLN A 232 22.13 24.97 2.87
CA GLN A 232 22.21 26.33 2.34
C GLN A 232 23.60 26.96 2.47
N GLU A 233 24.32 26.72 3.58
CA GLU A 233 25.69 27.21 3.78
C GLU A 233 26.68 26.69 2.74
N LYS A 234 26.38 25.54 2.14
CA LYS A 234 27.18 24.91 1.08
C LYS A 234 26.63 25.21 -0.31
N GLY A 235 25.49 25.92 -0.42
CA GLY A 235 24.81 26.19 -1.68
C GLY A 235 24.37 24.93 -2.42
N ARG A 236 24.05 23.84 -1.71
CA ARG A 236 23.74 22.53 -2.31
C ARG A 236 22.60 21.82 -1.60
N TYR A 237 22.00 20.86 -2.29
CA TYR A 237 20.98 19.97 -1.72
C TYR A 237 21.22 18.53 -2.14
N LEU A 238 20.79 17.57 -1.33
CA LEU A 238 20.84 16.14 -1.64
C LEU A 238 19.43 15.58 -1.79
N CYS A 239 19.19 14.85 -2.87
CA CYS A 239 17.93 14.14 -3.14
C CYS A 239 18.07 12.66 -2.82
N ILE A 240 17.13 12.11 -2.04
CA ILE A 240 17.09 10.69 -1.70
C ILE A 240 15.71 10.13 -2.03
N TRP A 241 15.67 9.03 -2.78
CA TRP A 241 14.45 8.26 -3.00
C TRP A 241 14.07 7.49 -1.73
N ILE A 242 12.83 7.67 -1.29
CA ILE A 242 12.26 7.02 -0.11
C ILE A 242 10.89 6.41 -0.44
N GLY A 243 10.45 5.43 0.34
CA GLY A 243 9.15 4.81 0.15
C GLY A 243 7.99 5.76 0.51
N GLN A 244 6.79 5.53 -0.03
CA GLN A 244 5.62 6.40 0.24
C GLN A 244 5.29 6.53 1.72
N HIS A 245 5.37 5.42 2.46
CA HIS A 245 5.03 5.39 3.87
C HIS A 245 5.98 6.27 4.68
N GLU A 246 7.27 6.20 4.38
CA GLU A 246 8.32 7.00 4.99
C GLU A 246 8.14 8.49 4.65
N ALA A 247 7.90 8.79 3.37
CA ALA A 247 7.63 10.14 2.91
C ALA A 247 6.41 10.75 3.60
N LYS A 248 5.31 10.00 3.71
CA LYS A 248 4.09 10.42 4.40
C LYS A 248 4.36 10.76 5.86
N GLN A 249 5.16 9.95 6.56
CA GLN A 249 5.51 10.21 7.97
C GLN A 249 6.32 11.50 8.12
N ILE A 250 7.33 11.70 7.29
CA ILE A 250 8.15 12.92 7.29
C ILE A 250 7.27 14.14 6.99
N ARG A 251 6.38 14.04 5.99
CA ARG A 251 5.47 15.11 5.61
C ARG A 251 4.49 15.49 6.71
N LEU A 252 3.87 14.52 7.37
CA LEU A 252 2.96 14.78 8.49
C LEU A 252 3.65 15.57 9.62
N GLN A 253 4.91 15.21 9.90
CA GLN A 253 5.71 15.91 10.90
C GLN A 253 6.09 17.33 10.47
N LEU A 254 6.51 17.52 9.21
CA LEU A 254 6.81 18.85 8.67
C LEU A 254 5.59 19.77 8.63
N ALA A 255 4.41 19.22 8.33
CA ALA A 255 3.15 19.95 8.32
C ALA A 255 2.59 20.25 9.73
N GLY A 256 3.21 19.73 10.80
CA GLY A 256 2.75 19.90 12.17
C GLY A 256 1.33 19.35 12.42
N THR A 257 0.87 18.39 11.61
CA THR A 257 -0.51 17.91 11.67
C THR A 257 -0.72 17.03 12.91
N PRO A 258 -1.62 17.40 13.85
CA PRO A 258 -1.86 16.60 15.04
C PRO A 258 -2.55 15.29 14.67
N MET A 259 -1.98 14.16 15.08
CA MET A 259 -2.59 12.85 14.91
C MET A 259 -3.35 12.44 16.17
N PRO A 260 -4.52 11.78 16.05
CA PRO A 260 -5.32 11.35 17.20
C PRO A 260 -4.60 10.32 18.09
N ARG A 261 -3.56 9.66 17.56
CA ARG A 261 -2.67 8.75 18.27
C ARG A 261 -1.24 8.86 17.72
N PRO A 262 -0.21 8.66 18.55
CA PRO A 262 1.18 8.75 18.11
C PRO A 262 1.48 7.67 17.06
N LEU A 263 2.12 8.09 15.97
CA LEU A 263 2.67 7.20 14.94
C LEU A 263 4.05 6.69 15.36
N THR A 264 4.62 5.74 14.61
CA THR A 264 5.85 5.00 14.99
C THR A 264 7.00 5.91 15.43
N TYR A 265 7.35 6.94 14.64
CA TYR A 265 8.46 7.83 14.99
C TYR A 265 8.17 8.73 16.17
N ARG A 266 6.92 9.19 16.31
CA ARG A 266 6.50 9.95 17.48
C ARG A 266 6.56 9.09 18.74
N TYR A 267 6.00 7.89 18.69
CA TYR A 267 6.08 6.91 19.77
C TYR A 267 7.54 6.58 20.12
N PHE A 268 8.42 6.44 19.13
CA PHE A 268 9.83 6.16 19.37
C PHE A 268 10.58 7.36 19.96
N ALA A 269 10.28 8.58 19.53
CA ALA A 269 10.80 9.81 20.16
C ALA A 269 10.33 9.95 21.61
N ASP A 270 9.05 9.66 21.88
CA ASP A 270 8.49 9.64 23.24
C ASP A 270 9.15 8.52 24.09
N PHE A 271 9.43 7.36 23.50
CA PHE A 271 10.19 6.27 24.14
C PHE A 271 11.61 6.68 24.49
N LEU A 272 12.35 7.32 23.57
CA LEU A 272 13.70 7.84 23.85
C LEU A 272 13.69 8.82 25.02
N THR A 273 12.70 9.72 25.03
CA THR A 273 12.49 10.68 26.12
C THR A 273 12.22 9.96 27.44
N ALA A 274 11.34 8.95 27.44
CA ALA A 274 11.01 8.16 28.63
C ALA A 274 12.20 7.36 29.17
N MET A 275 13.13 6.95 28.30
CA MET A 275 14.34 6.21 28.65
C MET A 275 15.55 7.11 28.92
N GLU A 276 15.36 8.44 28.95
CA GLU A 276 16.43 9.43 29.14
C GLU A 276 17.56 9.30 28.09
N ILE A 277 17.20 8.91 26.87
CA ILE A 277 18.11 8.80 25.73
C ILE A 277 17.92 10.00 24.81
N GLN A 278 18.98 10.75 24.58
CA GLN A 278 18.99 11.87 23.65
C GLN A 278 19.52 11.43 22.28
N LEU A 279 18.79 11.73 21.20
CA LEU A 279 19.34 11.70 19.84
C LEU A 279 20.14 13.00 19.63
N GLU A 280 21.47 12.91 19.56
CA GLU A 280 22.34 14.07 19.43
C GLU A 280 22.35 14.62 18.01
N ALA A 281 22.41 13.73 17.01
CA ALA A 281 22.47 14.07 15.60
C ALA A 281 22.16 12.86 14.73
N VAL A 282 21.71 13.14 13.51
CA VAL A 282 21.58 12.16 12.43
C VAL A 282 22.47 12.58 11.28
N THR A 283 23.12 11.60 10.63
CA THR A 283 24.03 11.83 9.52
C THR A 283 23.70 10.91 8.36
N VAL A 284 23.43 11.44 7.17
CA VAL A 284 23.49 10.65 5.93
C VAL A 284 24.97 10.51 5.55
N ALA A 285 25.53 9.33 5.84
CA ALA A 285 26.97 9.17 6.00
C ALA A 285 27.68 8.65 4.75
N ARG A 286 26.98 7.90 3.88
CA ARG A 286 27.57 7.30 2.68
C ARG A 286 26.50 6.84 1.70
N LEU A 287 26.90 6.77 0.43
CA LEU A 287 26.24 6.01 -0.62
C LEU A 287 27.12 4.80 -0.94
N HIS A 288 26.54 3.60 -0.91
CA HIS A 288 27.23 2.40 -1.37
C HIS A 288 26.40 1.75 -2.46
N GLU A 289 26.99 1.61 -3.64
CA GLU A 289 26.30 1.24 -4.88
C GLU A 289 25.18 2.24 -5.18
N THR A 290 23.94 1.91 -4.82
CA THR A 290 22.75 2.75 -5.02
C THR A 290 21.99 3.03 -3.72
N VAL A 291 22.52 2.58 -2.57
CA VAL A 291 21.83 2.65 -1.28
C VAL A 291 22.52 3.66 -0.36
N PHE A 292 21.75 4.65 0.08
CA PHE A 292 22.18 5.60 1.10
C PHE A 292 22.09 4.99 2.50
N TYR A 293 23.09 5.27 3.33
CA TYR A 293 23.15 4.85 4.73
C TYR A 293 23.17 6.07 5.64
N ALA A 294 22.47 5.98 6.76
CA ALA A 294 22.46 7.01 7.78
C ALA A 294 22.84 6.48 9.15
N VAL A 295 23.54 7.31 9.92
CA VAL A 295 23.96 6.99 11.28
C VAL A 295 23.25 7.93 12.25
N SER A 296 22.61 7.35 13.27
CA SER A 296 21.98 8.08 14.36
C SER A 296 22.83 7.98 15.62
N ARG A 297 23.22 9.12 16.21
CA ARG A 297 24.05 9.18 17.42
C ARG A 297 23.18 9.41 18.65
N PHE A 298 23.15 8.44 19.56
CA PHE A 298 22.37 8.45 20.79
C PHE A 298 23.28 8.62 22.02
N ARG A 299 22.88 9.49 22.94
CA ARG A 299 23.50 9.67 24.27
C ARG A 299 22.56 9.17 25.36
N ASN A 300 23.07 8.35 26.26
CA ASN A 300 22.44 8.02 27.54
C ASN A 300 23.47 8.25 28.66
N GLY A 301 23.32 9.37 29.37
CA GLY A 301 24.32 9.84 30.34
C GLY A 301 25.70 10.05 29.71
N ALA A 302 26.70 9.33 30.23
CA ALA A 302 28.08 9.36 29.70
C ALA A 302 28.29 8.45 28.48
N THR A 303 27.34 7.57 28.17
CA THR A 303 27.47 6.60 27.09
C THR A 303 26.94 7.20 25.79
N VAL A 304 27.77 7.17 24.74
CA VAL A 304 27.35 7.50 23.37
C VAL A 304 27.39 6.23 22.53
N LYS A 305 26.31 5.97 21.80
CA LYS A 305 26.20 4.86 20.85
C LYS A 305 25.69 5.37 19.52
N GLU A 306 26.13 4.73 18.46
CA GLU A 306 25.69 5.03 17.11
C GLU A 306 24.91 3.85 16.57
N LEU A 307 23.97 4.13 15.68
CA LEU A 307 23.13 3.11 15.05
C LEU A 307 23.12 3.36 13.54
N ASP A 308 23.52 2.37 12.75
CA ASP A 308 23.33 2.40 11.29
C ASP A 308 21.85 2.13 10.96
N GLY A 309 21.34 2.80 9.95
CA GLY A 309 19.94 2.77 9.57
C GLY A 309 19.66 3.40 8.22
N ARG A 310 18.41 3.33 7.79
CA ARG A 310 17.98 3.96 6.55
C ARG A 310 17.86 5.47 6.76
N PRO A 311 18.25 6.31 5.77
CA PRO A 311 18.11 7.75 5.87
C PRO A 311 16.69 8.20 6.21
N SER A 312 15.66 7.60 5.62
CA SER A 312 14.26 7.94 5.91
C SER A 312 13.91 7.77 7.38
N ASP A 313 14.33 6.67 8.00
CA ASP A 313 14.08 6.39 9.42
C ASP A 313 14.80 7.40 10.32
N ALA A 314 16.07 7.68 10.00
CA ALA A 314 16.90 8.59 10.79
C ALA A 314 16.41 10.05 10.67
N ILE A 315 16.10 10.52 9.46
CA ILE A 315 15.52 11.84 9.21
C ILE A 315 14.18 11.97 9.93
N GLY A 316 13.31 10.96 9.79
CA GLY A 316 12.00 10.94 10.45
C GLY A 316 12.14 11.10 11.96
N LEU A 317 13.04 10.37 12.60
CA LEU A 317 13.29 10.48 14.03
C LEU A 317 13.86 11.84 14.44
N ALA A 318 14.84 12.36 13.70
CA ALA A 318 15.46 13.67 13.98
C ALA A 318 14.43 14.82 13.94
N LEU A 319 13.49 14.78 12.99
CA LEU A 319 12.40 15.77 12.91
C LEU A 319 11.43 15.70 14.09
N HIS A 320 11.26 14.53 14.72
CA HIS A 320 10.40 14.38 15.90
C HIS A 320 11.11 14.78 17.20
N THR A 321 12.42 14.58 17.28
CA THR A 321 13.23 14.95 18.46
C THR A 321 13.80 16.36 18.37
N GLY A 322 13.69 17.04 17.22
CA GLY A 322 14.33 18.33 16.96
C GLY A 322 15.86 18.24 16.86
N SER A 323 16.39 17.05 16.58
CA SER A 323 17.84 16.82 16.51
C SER A 323 18.40 17.29 15.16
N PRO A 324 19.63 17.80 15.11
CA PRO A 324 20.25 18.24 13.88
C PRO A 324 20.49 17.09 12.90
N ILE A 325 20.27 17.36 11.62
CA ILE A 325 20.52 16.47 10.50
C ILE A 325 21.75 16.97 9.74
N PHE A 326 22.63 16.04 9.39
CA PHE A 326 23.84 16.30 8.63
C PHE A 326 23.94 15.37 7.42
N VAL A 327 24.72 15.81 6.42
CA VAL A 327 25.16 14.98 5.29
C VAL A 327 26.68 15.07 5.24
N ASP A 328 27.35 13.95 4.97
CA ASP A 328 28.79 13.92 4.76
C ASP A 328 29.19 14.86 3.60
N ASP A 329 30.23 15.69 3.79
CA ASP A 329 30.64 16.69 2.80
C ASP A 329 31.08 16.06 1.47
N GLU A 330 31.74 14.90 1.50
CA GLU A 330 32.18 14.21 0.28
C GLU A 330 30.99 13.59 -0.45
N LEU A 331 30.03 13.04 0.29
CA LEU A 331 28.77 12.56 -0.27
C LEU A 331 27.98 13.69 -0.92
N LEU A 332 27.80 14.82 -0.21
CA LEU A 332 27.14 15.99 -0.77
C LEU A 332 27.91 16.54 -1.97
N ALA A 333 29.25 16.46 -1.94
CA ALA A 333 30.08 16.90 -3.05
C ALA A 333 29.84 16.08 -4.34
N GLN A 334 29.64 14.77 -4.18
CA GLN A 334 29.51 13.81 -5.28
C GLN A 334 28.06 13.63 -5.77
N GLN A 335 27.09 13.63 -4.86
CA GLN A 335 25.69 13.29 -5.14
C GLN A 335 24.72 14.46 -4.96
N GLY A 336 25.16 15.56 -4.32
CA GLY A 336 24.33 16.74 -4.17
C GLY A 336 24.27 17.56 -5.47
N GLU A 337 23.20 18.32 -5.62
CA GLU A 337 23.02 19.28 -6.70
C GLU A 337 23.25 20.71 -6.19
N SER A 338 23.59 21.63 -7.10
CA SER A 338 23.78 23.04 -6.76
C SER A 338 22.44 23.74 -6.59
N MET A 339 22.32 24.58 -5.56
CA MET A 339 21.22 25.51 -5.43
C MET A 339 21.35 26.63 -6.49
N PRO A 340 20.23 27.10 -7.08
CA PRO A 340 20.27 28.27 -7.95
C PRO A 340 20.74 29.52 -7.18
N ASP A 341 21.70 30.26 -7.74
CA ASP A 341 22.25 31.45 -7.10
C ASP A 341 21.20 32.56 -6.95
N GLY A 342 21.05 33.09 -5.73
CA GLY A 342 20.17 34.23 -5.44
C GLY A 342 18.67 33.93 -5.44
N VAL A 343 18.27 32.66 -5.60
CA VAL A 343 16.88 32.20 -5.52
C VAL A 343 16.59 31.73 -4.10
N ASP A 344 15.43 32.10 -3.55
CA ASP A 344 15.01 31.60 -2.25
C ASP A 344 14.79 30.08 -2.27
N LEU A 345 14.99 29.41 -1.14
CA LEU A 345 14.86 27.96 -1.05
C LEU A 345 13.45 27.49 -1.41
N GLU A 346 12.43 28.24 -1.02
CA GLU A 346 11.04 27.88 -1.30
C GLU A 346 10.75 28.00 -2.79
N GLU A 347 11.26 29.05 -3.43
CA GLU A 347 11.13 29.26 -4.87
C GLU A 347 11.86 28.17 -5.67
N ALA A 348 13.09 27.81 -5.26
CA ALA A 348 13.86 26.74 -5.88
C ALA A 348 13.16 25.39 -5.75
N PHE A 349 12.59 25.08 -4.58
CA PHE A 349 11.87 23.83 -4.35
C PHE A 349 10.55 23.78 -5.12
N SER A 350 9.81 24.89 -5.21
CA SER A 350 8.58 24.98 -6.00
C SER A 350 8.85 24.82 -7.50
N ALA A 351 9.90 25.44 -8.03
CA ALA A 351 10.30 25.25 -9.43
C ALA A 351 10.66 23.79 -9.74
N GLU A 352 11.41 23.15 -8.84
CA GLU A 352 11.75 21.73 -8.96
C GLU A 352 10.51 20.83 -8.87
N THR A 353 9.58 21.15 -7.97
CA THR A 353 8.30 20.44 -7.84
C THR A 353 7.50 20.51 -9.13
N GLU A 354 7.39 21.68 -9.73
CA GLU A 354 6.71 21.85 -11.02
C GLU A 354 7.37 21.02 -12.12
N ARG A 355 8.71 21.09 -12.23
CA ARG A 355 9.49 20.34 -13.22
C ARG A 355 9.22 18.84 -13.11
N VAL A 356 9.32 18.29 -11.90
CA VAL A 356 9.09 16.87 -11.63
C VAL A 356 7.65 16.47 -11.95
N ARG A 357 6.65 17.25 -11.53
CA ARG A 357 5.24 16.94 -11.85
C ARG A 357 4.97 16.92 -13.36
N ARG A 358 5.55 17.85 -14.11
CA ARG A 358 5.42 17.90 -15.58
C ARG A 358 6.06 16.69 -16.26
N GLU A 359 7.27 16.33 -15.83
CA GLU A 359 7.98 15.15 -16.31
C GLU A 359 7.16 13.88 -16.04
N GLN A 360 6.58 13.75 -14.85
CA GLN A 360 5.73 12.62 -14.47
C GLN A 360 4.50 12.49 -15.38
N LEU A 361 3.79 13.58 -15.65
CA LEU A 361 2.63 13.56 -16.55
C LEU A 361 3.02 13.15 -17.98
N THR A 362 4.17 13.64 -18.44
CA THR A 362 4.69 13.31 -19.78
C THR A 362 5.06 11.83 -19.88
N ILE A 363 5.75 11.28 -18.86
CA ILE A 363 6.07 9.84 -18.78
C ILE A 363 4.80 8.99 -18.77
N ALA A 364 3.76 9.46 -18.09
CA ALA A 364 2.47 8.77 -18.05
C ALA A 364 1.66 8.90 -19.36
N GLY A 365 2.16 9.60 -20.37
CA GLY A 365 1.48 9.78 -21.66
C GLY A 365 0.37 10.84 -21.64
N TRP A 366 0.32 11.68 -20.62
CA TRP A 366 -0.70 12.73 -20.47
C TRP A 366 -0.18 14.09 -20.90
N ASN A 367 -1.07 14.91 -21.46
CA ASN A 367 -0.74 16.25 -21.91
C ASN A 367 -0.51 17.19 -20.71
N ALA A 368 0.72 17.25 -20.22
CA ALA A 368 1.16 18.20 -19.19
C ALA A 368 1.04 19.66 -19.66
N ASP A 369 0.91 19.87 -20.96
CA ASP A 369 0.80 21.17 -21.61
C ASP A 369 -0.67 21.63 -21.79
N LEU A 370 -1.63 20.98 -21.13
CA LEU A 370 -3.06 21.35 -21.19
C LEU A 370 -3.31 22.83 -20.83
N PHE A 371 -2.48 23.40 -19.95
CA PHE A 371 -2.52 24.81 -19.55
C PHE A 371 -1.38 25.66 -20.15
N LYS A 372 -0.56 25.12 -21.07
CA LYS A 372 0.65 25.78 -21.58
C LYS A 372 0.39 27.12 -22.24
N ALA A 373 -0.73 27.26 -22.95
CA ALA A 373 -1.12 28.52 -23.58
C ALA A 373 -1.32 29.66 -22.57
N GLU A 374 -1.54 29.33 -21.30
CA GLU A 374 -1.81 30.27 -20.21
C GLU A 374 -0.69 30.28 -19.15
N GLU A 375 0.41 29.57 -19.38
CA GLU A 375 1.45 29.29 -18.39
C GLU A 375 2.07 30.55 -17.78
N GLY A 376 2.30 31.59 -18.59
CA GLY A 376 2.82 32.88 -18.12
C GLY A 376 1.86 33.68 -17.23
N ARG A 377 0.57 33.30 -17.19
CA ARG A 377 -0.45 33.95 -16.36
C ARG A 377 -0.46 33.42 -14.93
N PHE A 378 0.03 32.20 -14.71
CA PHE A 378 -0.04 31.52 -13.42
C PHE A 378 1.28 31.61 -12.66
N ALA A 379 1.19 31.80 -11.34
CA ALA A 379 2.33 31.65 -10.44
C ALA A 379 2.72 30.16 -10.29
N THR A 380 3.91 29.89 -9.76
CA THR A 380 4.46 28.53 -9.63
C THR A 380 3.55 27.59 -8.84
N HIS A 381 3.00 28.03 -7.71
CA HIS A 381 2.10 27.18 -6.90
C HIS A 381 0.77 26.89 -7.62
N ALA A 382 0.22 27.86 -8.36
CA ALA A 382 -0.91 27.61 -9.24
C ALA A 382 -0.60 26.60 -10.35
N ARG A 383 0.57 26.70 -11.02
CA ARG A 383 0.98 25.70 -12.03
C ARG A 383 1.09 24.30 -11.43
N ILE A 384 1.67 24.16 -10.23
CA ILE A 384 1.73 22.88 -9.51
C ILE A 384 0.31 22.35 -9.23
N ALA A 385 -0.60 23.19 -8.73
CA ALA A 385 -1.98 22.78 -8.45
C ALA A 385 -2.73 22.31 -9.71
N LEU A 386 -2.50 22.97 -10.85
CA LEU A 386 -3.06 22.58 -12.15
C LEU A 386 -2.47 21.26 -12.65
N LEU A 387 -1.16 21.04 -12.50
CA LEU A 387 -0.50 19.77 -12.83
C LEU A 387 -1.04 18.63 -11.95
N ASN A 388 -1.24 18.88 -10.65
CA ASN A 388 -1.86 17.92 -9.72
C ASN A 388 -3.31 17.58 -10.17
N ALA A 389 -4.08 18.58 -10.62
CA ALA A 389 -5.43 18.36 -11.14
C ALA A 389 -5.43 17.47 -12.40
N ILE A 390 -4.45 17.60 -13.30
CA ILE A 390 -4.29 16.70 -14.44
C ILE A 390 -3.95 15.28 -13.97
N GLY A 391 -3.04 15.15 -12.99
CA GLY A 391 -2.68 13.85 -12.42
C GLY A 391 -3.87 13.10 -11.82
N LEU A 392 -4.79 13.81 -11.16
CA LEU A 392 -6.01 13.23 -10.57
C LEU A 392 -6.94 12.61 -11.61
N VAL A 393 -7.03 13.20 -12.81
CA VAL A 393 -7.90 12.72 -13.89
C VAL A 393 -7.52 11.29 -14.27
N HIS A 394 -6.21 11.02 -14.34
CA HIS A 394 -5.69 9.67 -14.58
C HIS A 394 -6.02 8.72 -13.43
N PHE A 395 -5.76 9.14 -12.18
CA PHE A 395 -6.01 8.32 -11.00
C PHE A 395 -7.48 7.91 -10.85
N LEU A 396 -8.39 8.78 -11.28
CA LEU A 396 -9.83 8.55 -11.24
C LEU A 396 -10.39 7.90 -12.52
N HIS A 397 -9.53 7.62 -13.51
CA HIS A 397 -9.92 7.14 -14.83
C HIS A 397 -10.96 8.02 -15.53
N HIS A 398 -10.88 9.34 -15.32
CA HIS A 398 -11.73 10.32 -15.97
C HIS A 398 -11.11 10.75 -17.31
N ASN A 399 -11.93 11.18 -18.26
CA ASN A 399 -11.51 11.72 -19.56
C ASN A 399 -11.76 13.24 -19.68
N TYR A 400 -11.96 13.91 -18.56
CA TYR A 400 -12.23 15.34 -18.47
C TYR A 400 -11.60 15.91 -17.19
N VAL A 401 -11.24 17.19 -17.22
CA VAL A 401 -10.81 17.94 -16.02
C VAL A 401 -11.99 18.78 -15.54
N GLY A 402 -12.59 18.38 -14.41
CA GLY A 402 -13.68 19.09 -13.75
C GLY A 402 -13.21 20.03 -12.63
N THR A 403 -14.15 20.80 -12.08
CA THR A 403 -13.91 21.72 -10.95
C THR A 403 -13.40 20.98 -9.71
N GLU A 404 -13.84 19.74 -9.50
CA GLU A 404 -13.43 18.85 -8.40
C GLU A 404 -11.95 18.47 -8.47
N HIS A 405 -11.40 18.28 -9.68
CA HIS A 405 -9.98 18.01 -9.86
C HIS A 405 -9.16 19.26 -9.53
N LEU A 406 -9.65 20.46 -9.89
CA LEU A 406 -9.00 21.72 -9.51
C LEU A 406 -8.98 21.92 -8.00
N LEU A 407 -10.11 21.72 -7.31
CA LEU A 407 -10.17 21.84 -5.85
C LEU A 407 -9.20 20.88 -5.17
N TRP A 408 -9.16 19.63 -5.63
CA TRP A 408 -8.29 18.64 -5.03
C TRP A 408 -6.82 18.87 -5.38
N GLY A 409 -6.50 19.34 -6.59
CA GLY A 409 -5.16 19.79 -6.98
C GLY A 409 -4.67 20.97 -6.14
N LEU A 410 -5.55 21.90 -5.77
CA LEU A 410 -5.25 22.99 -4.83
C LEU A 410 -4.92 22.44 -3.44
N VAL A 411 -5.70 21.49 -2.91
CA VAL A 411 -5.44 20.90 -1.59
C VAL A 411 -4.16 20.04 -1.57
N ASP A 412 -3.83 19.36 -2.67
CA ASP A 412 -2.59 18.57 -2.84
C ASP A 412 -1.36 19.44 -3.14
N SER A 413 -1.52 20.75 -3.38
CA SER A 413 -0.38 21.66 -3.54
C SER A 413 0.33 21.96 -2.21
N HIS A 414 -0.35 21.78 -1.07
CA HIS A 414 0.08 21.95 0.34
C HIS A 414 0.70 23.30 0.72
N ASP A 415 1.69 23.78 -0.03
CA ASP A 415 2.42 25.02 0.22
C ASP A 415 1.67 26.24 -0.32
N GLY A 416 0.72 26.06 -1.24
CA GLY A 416 -0.15 27.12 -1.73
C GLY A 416 -1.09 27.69 -0.66
N ARG A 417 -1.35 29.00 -0.69
CA ARG A 417 -2.23 29.70 0.27
C ARG A 417 -3.63 29.10 0.32
N ALA A 418 -4.18 28.72 -0.84
CA ALA A 418 -5.47 28.06 -0.90
C ALA A 418 -5.46 26.74 -0.12
N ALA A 419 -4.40 25.95 -0.23
CA ALA A 419 -4.25 24.73 0.56
C ALA A 419 -4.23 25.07 2.05
N GLN A 420 -3.35 25.99 2.48
CA GLN A 420 -3.24 26.37 3.89
C GLN A 420 -4.60 26.77 4.49
N LEU A 421 -5.36 27.60 3.77
CA LEU A 421 -6.67 28.06 4.21
C LEU A 421 -7.73 26.95 4.19
N LEU A 422 -7.73 26.09 3.17
CA LEU A 422 -8.63 24.93 3.11
C LEU A 422 -8.40 23.99 4.30
N TYR A 423 -7.14 23.81 4.73
CA TYR A 423 -6.84 23.00 5.92
C TYR A 423 -7.36 23.62 7.21
N THR A 424 -7.35 24.96 7.36
CA THR A 424 -7.89 25.59 8.58
C THR A 424 -9.39 25.39 8.74
N VAL A 425 -10.11 25.22 7.62
CA VAL A 425 -11.55 24.91 7.60
C VAL A 425 -11.85 23.41 7.50
N GLY A 426 -10.85 22.54 7.72
CA GLY A 426 -11.04 21.09 7.77
C GLY A 426 -11.09 20.39 6.41
N VAL A 427 -10.81 21.11 5.32
CA VAL A 427 -10.73 20.55 3.98
C VAL A 427 -9.32 19.99 3.75
N THR A 428 -9.24 18.67 3.64
CA THR A 428 -8.00 17.90 3.47
C THR A 428 -8.17 16.93 2.30
N PRO A 429 -7.09 16.33 1.76
CA PRO A 429 -7.21 15.33 0.71
C PRO A 429 -8.12 14.16 1.11
N ILE A 430 -8.10 13.79 2.39
CA ILE A 430 -8.92 12.70 2.94
C ILE A 430 -10.39 13.11 2.97
N SER A 431 -10.72 14.30 3.49
CA SER A 431 -12.11 14.74 3.59
C SER A 431 -12.72 14.98 2.20
N ILE A 432 -11.97 15.55 1.25
CA ILE A 432 -12.40 15.66 -0.16
C ILE A 432 -12.67 14.29 -0.76
N SER A 433 -11.75 13.34 -0.59
CA SER A 433 -11.93 11.95 -1.06
C SER A 433 -13.19 11.31 -0.49
N GLN A 434 -13.44 11.47 0.82
CA GLN A 434 -14.61 10.91 1.49
C GLN A 434 -15.91 11.53 0.98
N ALA A 435 -15.96 12.86 0.83
CA ALA A 435 -17.10 13.56 0.25
C ALA A 435 -17.35 13.13 -1.20
N ALA A 436 -16.27 13.01 -2.00
CA ALA A 436 -16.33 12.57 -3.39
C ALA A 436 -16.85 11.13 -3.52
N ARG A 437 -16.47 10.18 -2.65
CA ARG A 437 -17.02 8.80 -2.64
C ARG A 437 -18.54 8.77 -2.50
N THR A 438 -19.08 9.65 -1.66
CA THR A 438 -20.52 9.71 -1.40
C THR A 438 -21.30 10.17 -2.64
N ARG A 439 -20.73 11.07 -3.44
CA ARG A 439 -21.40 11.65 -4.62
C ARG A 439 -21.07 11.00 -5.96
N LEU A 440 -19.83 10.55 -6.15
CA LEU A 440 -19.33 10.00 -7.42
C LEU A 440 -19.37 8.46 -7.44
N GLY A 441 -19.74 7.80 -6.33
CA GLY A 441 -19.76 6.34 -6.21
C GLY A 441 -18.41 5.76 -5.76
N ALA A 442 -18.19 4.46 -5.98
CA ALA A 442 -17.01 3.75 -5.51
C ALA A 442 -15.71 4.30 -6.14
N LEU A 443 -15.03 5.22 -5.45
CA LEU A 443 -13.65 5.55 -5.78
C LEU A 443 -12.76 4.32 -5.53
N PRO A 444 -11.66 4.14 -6.29
CA PRO A 444 -10.68 3.09 -6.02
C PRO A 444 -10.27 3.05 -4.53
N LYS A 445 -10.08 1.87 -3.95
CA LYS A 445 -9.75 1.75 -2.51
C LYS A 445 -8.46 2.48 -2.10
N THR A 446 -7.63 2.86 -3.07
CA THR A 446 -6.33 3.57 -2.96
C THR A 446 -6.43 5.07 -2.65
N VAL A 447 -7.60 5.65 -2.36
CA VAL A 447 -7.71 7.11 -2.11
C VAL A 447 -7.25 7.55 -0.70
N GLU A 448 -6.87 6.62 0.18
CA GLU A 448 -6.45 6.95 1.55
C GLU A 448 -4.96 7.33 1.66
N GLY A 449 -4.60 8.47 1.07
CA GLY A 449 -3.29 9.10 1.28
C GLY A 449 -2.11 8.24 0.86
N THR A 450 -2.26 7.47 -0.21
CA THR A 450 -1.18 6.87 -1.00
C THR A 450 -0.90 7.76 -2.22
N ALA A 451 0.37 7.87 -2.63
CA ALA A 451 0.70 8.51 -3.90
C ALA A 451 0.00 7.76 -5.05
N MET A 452 -0.41 8.51 -6.06
CA MET A 452 -1.25 8.00 -7.15
C MET A 452 -0.58 6.80 -7.84
N PRO A 453 -1.20 5.61 -7.88
CA PRO A 453 -0.75 4.52 -8.74
C PRO A 453 -0.85 4.97 -10.18
N MET A 454 0.30 5.12 -10.84
CA MET A 454 0.36 5.44 -12.26
C MET A 454 0.37 4.13 -13.05
N GLY A 455 -0.80 3.69 -13.51
CA GLY A 455 -0.87 2.79 -14.65
C GLY A 455 -0.35 3.47 -15.92
N GLN A 456 0.08 2.70 -16.92
CA GLN A 456 0.34 3.28 -18.24
C GLN A 456 -0.99 3.76 -18.84
N ALA A 457 -1.02 4.96 -19.42
CA ALA A 457 -2.18 5.44 -20.15
C ALA A 457 -2.53 4.46 -21.28
N ASP A 458 -3.79 4.03 -21.34
CA ASP A 458 -4.29 3.32 -22.51
C ASP A 458 -4.28 4.28 -23.71
N PRO A 459 -3.50 4.02 -24.76
CA PRO A 459 -3.40 4.90 -25.93
C PRO A 459 -4.72 5.06 -26.69
N THR A 460 -5.74 4.27 -26.37
CA THR A 460 -7.09 4.41 -26.93
C THR A 460 -7.99 5.38 -26.16
N THR A 461 -7.58 5.84 -24.98
CA THR A 461 -8.34 6.79 -24.17
C THR A 461 -8.19 8.20 -24.77
N PRO A 462 -9.30 8.92 -25.07
CA PRO A 462 -9.21 10.27 -25.60
C PRO A 462 -8.53 11.22 -24.61
N ALA A 463 -7.71 12.14 -25.13
CA ALA A 463 -7.02 13.13 -24.32
C ALA A 463 -8.03 13.90 -23.46
N PRO A 464 -7.68 14.19 -22.18
CA PRO A 464 -8.61 14.84 -21.28
C PRO A 464 -8.81 16.28 -21.75
N HIS A 465 -10.05 16.74 -21.66
CA HIS A 465 -10.43 18.10 -22.02
C HIS A 465 -10.89 18.87 -20.78
N LEU A 466 -10.69 20.19 -20.79
CA LEU A 466 -11.25 21.06 -19.76
C LEU A 466 -12.75 21.17 -19.97
N VAL A 467 -13.55 20.95 -18.93
CA VAL A 467 -14.99 21.22 -19.02
C VAL A 467 -15.23 22.74 -19.12
N PRO A 468 -16.29 23.21 -19.80
CA PRO A 468 -16.53 24.66 -19.97
C PRO A 468 -16.53 25.46 -18.66
N ARG A 469 -16.98 24.82 -17.58
CA ARG A 469 -17.01 25.40 -16.24
C ARG A 469 -15.62 25.65 -15.66
N VAL A 470 -14.63 24.83 -16.00
CA VAL A 470 -13.23 25.07 -15.60
C VAL A 470 -12.69 26.30 -16.31
N LEU A 471 -13.00 26.51 -17.59
CA LEU A 471 -12.62 27.74 -18.30
C LEU A 471 -13.22 28.98 -17.61
N GLN A 472 -14.49 28.89 -17.20
CA GLN A 472 -15.14 29.96 -16.42
C GLN A 472 -14.44 30.21 -15.07
N VAL A 473 -14.03 29.15 -14.36
CA VAL A 473 -13.25 29.28 -13.11
C VAL A 473 -11.94 30.02 -13.35
N LEU A 474 -11.22 29.74 -14.44
CA LEU A 474 -9.97 30.42 -14.77
C LEU A 474 -10.18 31.91 -15.12
N GLU A 475 -11.27 32.24 -15.82
CA GLU A 475 -11.64 33.64 -16.09
C GLU A 475 -11.99 34.41 -14.80
N LEU A 476 -12.72 33.77 -13.89
CA LEU A 476 -13.06 34.35 -12.59
C LEU A 476 -11.82 34.48 -11.69
N ALA A 477 -10.88 33.53 -11.76
CA ALA A 477 -9.60 33.61 -11.07
C ALA A 477 -8.74 34.77 -11.60
N ALA A 478 -8.74 35.01 -12.92
CA ALA A 478 -8.06 36.16 -13.50
C ALA A 478 -8.66 37.48 -13.01
N THR A 479 -9.98 37.56 -12.93
CA THR A 479 -10.68 38.73 -12.37
C THR A 479 -10.32 38.94 -10.90
N ALA A 480 -10.31 37.87 -10.10
CA ALA A 480 -9.92 37.92 -8.69
C ALA A 480 -8.46 38.38 -8.50
N LYS A 481 -7.54 37.94 -9.37
CA LYS A 481 -6.14 38.41 -9.40
C LYS A 481 -6.04 39.91 -9.67
N ASP A 482 -6.91 40.44 -10.53
CA ASP A 482 -6.90 41.88 -10.85
C ASP A 482 -7.48 42.71 -9.70
N GLU A 483 -8.44 42.17 -8.94
CA GLU A 483 -8.99 42.82 -7.73
C GLU A 483 -7.98 42.90 -6.57
N THR A 484 -7.05 41.95 -6.52
CA THR A 484 -5.99 41.89 -5.49
C THR A 484 -4.69 42.58 -5.95
N ASP A 485 -4.66 43.13 -7.17
CA ASP A 485 -3.48 43.74 -7.80
C ASP A 485 -2.24 42.83 -7.81
N ALA A 486 -2.46 41.50 -7.85
CA ALA A 486 -1.38 40.53 -7.91
C ALA A 486 -0.77 40.50 -9.33
N ALA A 487 0.51 40.12 -9.46
CA ALA A 487 1.17 40.05 -10.77
C ALA A 487 0.71 38.84 -11.62
N GLN A 488 0.46 37.71 -10.96
CA GLN A 488 0.07 36.43 -11.59
C GLN A 488 -1.08 35.78 -10.81
N ILE A 489 -1.81 34.89 -11.48
CA ILE A 489 -2.86 34.09 -10.86
C ILE A 489 -2.21 33.01 -10.01
N ASP A 490 -2.33 33.14 -8.69
CA ASP A 490 -1.89 32.12 -7.73
C ASP A 490 -3.06 31.31 -7.13
N THR A 491 -2.77 30.35 -6.25
CA THR A 491 -3.70 29.34 -5.74
C THR A 491 -4.97 29.93 -5.09
N GLU A 492 -4.86 31.03 -4.36
CA GLU A 492 -5.99 31.73 -3.74
C GLU A 492 -6.96 32.30 -4.78
N HIS A 493 -6.45 32.78 -5.92
CA HIS A 493 -7.25 33.29 -7.01
C HIS A 493 -7.99 32.16 -7.73
N LEU A 494 -7.34 31.00 -7.90
CA LEU A 494 -8.00 29.80 -8.40
C LEU A 494 -9.14 29.34 -7.48
N LEU A 495 -8.93 29.38 -6.16
CA LEU A 495 -9.98 29.05 -5.20
C LEU A 495 -11.11 30.07 -5.21
N LEU A 496 -10.82 31.38 -5.29
CA LEU A 496 -11.84 32.42 -5.50
C LEU A 496 -12.65 32.19 -6.78
N GLY A 497 -11.98 31.79 -7.87
CA GLY A 497 -12.65 31.42 -9.13
C GLY A 497 -13.63 30.27 -8.95
N ILE A 498 -13.25 29.23 -8.19
CA ILE A 498 -14.13 28.11 -7.83
C ILE A 498 -15.34 28.58 -7.04
N LEU A 499 -15.13 29.39 -6.00
CA LEU A 499 -16.20 29.87 -5.12
C LEU A 499 -17.20 30.76 -5.89
N ARG A 500 -16.70 31.64 -6.77
CA ARG A 500 -17.50 32.56 -7.58
C ARG A 500 -18.26 31.88 -8.72
N GLU A 501 -17.73 30.79 -9.27
CA GLU A 501 -18.48 29.98 -10.23
C GLU A 501 -19.73 29.37 -9.55
N GLY A 502 -19.58 28.95 -8.28
CA GLY A 502 -20.68 28.75 -7.33
C GLY A 502 -21.58 27.54 -7.58
N LYS A 503 -21.41 26.81 -8.69
CA LYS A 503 -22.35 25.75 -9.11
C LYS A 503 -21.65 24.44 -9.48
N GLY A 504 -20.32 24.38 -9.43
CA GLY A 504 -19.50 23.24 -9.79
C GLY A 504 -19.47 22.15 -8.73
N MET A 505 -18.93 21.00 -9.10
CA MET A 505 -18.73 19.88 -8.17
C MET A 505 -17.81 20.27 -7.01
N ALA A 506 -16.80 21.13 -7.25
CA ALA A 506 -15.95 21.64 -6.18
C ALA A 506 -16.73 22.35 -5.06
N VAL A 507 -17.61 23.29 -5.43
CA VAL A 507 -18.45 24.02 -4.47
C VAL A 507 -19.39 23.07 -3.74
N THR A 508 -19.94 22.11 -4.48
CA THR A 508 -20.79 21.06 -3.94
C THR A 508 -20.06 20.21 -2.88
N LEU A 509 -18.81 19.82 -3.14
CA LEU A 509 -17.98 19.08 -2.19
C LEU A 509 -17.64 19.91 -0.95
N LEU A 510 -17.35 21.20 -1.11
CA LEU A 510 -17.12 22.09 0.03
C LEU A 510 -18.37 22.23 0.92
N GLN A 511 -19.56 22.27 0.31
CA GLN A 511 -20.83 22.28 1.05
C GLN A 511 -21.10 20.98 1.81
N ASP A 512 -20.76 19.83 1.23
CA ASP A 512 -20.85 18.53 1.92
C ASP A 512 -19.92 18.44 3.13
N LEU A 513 -18.80 19.15 3.06
CA LEU A 513 -17.84 19.28 4.15
C LEU A 513 -18.23 20.38 5.16
N GLU A 514 -19.45 20.93 5.04
CA GLU A 514 -20.00 21.97 5.92
C GLU A 514 -19.14 23.25 5.98
N VAL A 515 -18.41 23.55 4.90
CA VAL A 515 -17.57 24.75 4.81
C VAL A 515 -18.44 25.98 4.56
N ASP A 516 -18.26 27.03 5.38
CA ASP A 516 -18.83 28.36 5.13
C ASP A 516 -18.11 29.05 3.97
N LEU A 517 -18.70 28.97 2.78
CA LEU A 517 -18.12 29.52 1.55
C LEU A 517 -17.95 31.03 1.60
N ALA A 518 -18.86 31.75 2.26
CA ALA A 518 -18.80 33.21 2.34
C ALA A 518 -17.68 33.66 3.28
N ALA A 519 -17.52 32.98 4.42
CA ALA A 519 -16.40 33.21 5.32
C ALA A 519 -15.06 32.88 4.65
N LEU A 520 -14.99 31.77 3.89
CA LEU A 520 -13.79 31.37 3.16
C LEU A 520 -13.40 32.40 2.09
N GLU A 521 -14.36 32.90 1.31
CA GLU A 521 -14.12 33.96 0.31
C GLU A 521 -13.60 35.25 0.97
N GLN A 522 -14.19 35.68 2.09
CA GLN A 522 -13.72 36.86 2.83
C GLN A 522 -12.30 36.69 3.35
N GLN A 523 -11.94 35.50 3.85
CA GLN A 523 -10.59 35.23 4.33
C GLN A 523 -9.57 35.27 3.18
N LEU A 524 -9.90 34.72 2.01
CA LEU A 524 -9.04 34.79 0.82
C LEU A 524 -8.76 36.25 0.43
N LEU A 525 -9.80 37.08 0.30
CA LEU A 525 -9.66 38.49 -0.06
C LEU A 525 -8.87 39.30 0.98
N ALA A 526 -9.10 39.04 2.27
CA ALA A 526 -8.40 39.71 3.36
C ALA A 526 -6.90 39.36 3.41
N VAL A 527 -6.55 38.12 3.06
CA VAL A 527 -5.17 37.62 3.03
C VAL A 527 -4.43 38.17 1.80
N SER A 528 -5.10 38.30 0.65
CA SER A 528 -4.50 38.88 -0.56
C SER A 528 -4.27 40.39 -0.48
N SER A 529 -5.04 41.11 0.34
CA SER A 529 -4.93 42.58 0.47
C SER A 529 -3.83 43.05 1.43
N ARG A 530 -3.30 42.18 2.30
CA ARG A 530 -2.31 42.54 3.35
C ARG A 530 -0.85 42.61 2.87
N GLU A 531 -0.56 42.16 1.65
CA GLU A 531 0.81 42.11 1.11
C GLU A 531 1.14 43.26 0.14
N ASN A 532 0.14 44.05 -0.26
CA ASN A 532 0.34 45.29 -1.02
C ASN A 532 0.56 46.52 -0.12
N GLN A 533 0.81 46.32 1.19
CA GLN A 533 1.25 47.33 2.16
C GLN A 533 2.56 46.90 2.78
#